data_AF-A0A418T5S4-F1
#
_entry.id   AF-A0A418T5S4-F1
#
_cell.length_a   1.000
_cell.length_b   1.000
_cell.length_c   1.000
_cell.angle_alpha   90.00
_cell.angle_beta   90.00
_cell.angle_gamma   90.00
#
_symmetry.space_group_name_H-M   'P 1'
#
loop_
_entity.id
_entity.type
_entity.pdbx_description
1 polymer ?
#
loop_
_entity_poly.entity_id
_entity_poly.type
_entity_poly.pdbx_seq_one_letter_code
_entity_poly.pdbx_strand_id
1 'polypeptide(L)'
;MRNRRWTYMAVWTAVLALSITMTTACSDGKAQGGASGTKAGGSSQVDPVTSDSPSGSQDEEEEPADPALAALVNKTHPLQDSYAPDDLVMVEVPTIFQNAEVNQLRKEAAEALKGLFAGAEKEGYKLYARSGYRSYETQQALFADYVNREGEAAANRYSAKAGQSEHQTGLAMDVTSDSVSKGLKEAFGETDEGRWLAEHAHQYGFIIRYPEGQEGITGYIYEPWHIRYLGVELATKVFDSGLTYEEYANGNQAP
;
A
#
# COMPACT_ATOMS: atom_id res chain seq x y z
N MET A 1 15.54 35.58 -9.00
CA MET A 1 14.74 35.28 -10.21
C MET A 1 13.56 34.42 -9.79
N ARG A 2 12.35 34.74 -10.25
CA ARG A 2 11.05 34.28 -9.72
C ARG A 2 10.82 32.77 -9.87
N ASN A 3 10.44 32.14 -8.77
CA ASN A 3 9.84 30.81 -8.67
C ASN A 3 8.63 30.67 -9.61
N ARG A 4 8.55 29.54 -10.33
CA ARG A 4 7.32 29.06 -10.97
C ARG A 4 6.96 27.72 -10.35
N ARG A 5 6.02 27.76 -9.40
CA ARG A 5 5.26 26.61 -8.93
C ARG A 5 4.38 26.12 -10.09
N TRP A 6 4.48 24.85 -10.45
CA TRP A 6 3.51 24.17 -11.31
C TRP A 6 2.61 23.34 -10.41
N THR A 7 1.34 23.73 -10.34
CA THR A 7 0.25 22.95 -9.74
C THR A 7 -0.26 21.97 -10.79
N TYR A 8 -0.17 20.67 -10.52
CA TYR A 8 -0.88 19.65 -11.28
C TYR A 8 -2.36 19.68 -10.85
N MET A 9 -3.25 20.12 -11.73
CA MET A 9 -4.69 19.86 -11.61
C MET A 9 -5.03 18.73 -12.57
N ALA A 10 -5.19 17.51 -12.05
CA ALA A 10 -5.89 16.45 -12.77
C ALA A 10 -7.39 16.75 -12.69
N VAL A 11 -7.98 17.20 -13.80
CA VAL A 11 -9.42 17.42 -13.94
C VAL A 11 -10.07 16.09 -14.29
N TRP A 12 -10.68 15.42 -13.31
CA TRP A 12 -11.57 14.29 -13.53
C TRP A 12 -13.01 14.79 -13.59
N THR A 13 -13.52 15.08 -14.78
CA THR A 13 -14.97 15.24 -14.99
C THR A 13 -15.58 13.86 -15.23
N ALA A 14 -16.17 13.28 -14.19
CA ALA A 14 -17.06 12.13 -14.31
C ALA A 14 -18.39 12.58 -14.96
N VAL A 15 -18.72 12.00 -16.11
CA VAL A 15 -20.04 12.10 -16.73
C VAL A 15 -20.92 11.02 -16.11
N LEU A 16 -21.84 11.42 -15.22
CA LEU A 16 -22.90 10.54 -14.75
C LEU A 16 -24.20 10.86 -15.49
N ALA A 17 -24.55 10.01 -16.45
CA ALA A 17 -25.89 9.98 -17.04
C ALA A 17 -26.62 8.75 -16.47
N LEU A 18 -27.60 8.98 -15.60
CA LEU A 18 -28.63 7.98 -15.31
C LEU A 18 -29.95 8.68 -15.00
N SER A 19 -30.82 8.73 -16.00
CA SER A 19 -32.22 9.10 -15.91
C SER A 19 -33.03 7.89 -15.44
N ILE A 20 -33.57 7.94 -14.23
CA ILE A 20 -34.62 7.03 -13.76
C ILE A 20 -35.89 7.84 -13.59
N THR A 21 -36.82 7.70 -14.53
CA THR A 21 -38.22 8.11 -14.35
C THR A 21 -38.99 6.97 -13.69
N MET A 22 -39.41 7.15 -12.44
CA MET A 22 -40.44 6.30 -11.82
C MET A 22 -41.82 6.83 -12.23
N THR A 23 -42.60 6.00 -12.92
CA THR A 23 -44.03 6.20 -13.10
C THR A 23 -44.81 5.52 -11.98
N THR A 24 -45.67 6.31 -11.34
CA THR A 24 -46.65 5.91 -10.34
C THR A 24 -47.79 5.12 -10.99
N ALA A 25 -48.21 4.01 -10.38
CA ALA A 25 -49.51 3.39 -10.66
C ALA A 25 -50.18 2.98 -9.35
N CYS A 26 -51.31 3.62 -9.06
CA CYS A 26 -52.26 3.26 -8.01
C CYS A 26 -53.22 2.17 -8.51
N SER A 27 -53.64 1.25 -7.64
CA SER A 27 -55.00 0.73 -7.67
C SER A 27 -55.41 0.09 -6.34
N ASP A 28 -56.55 0.55 -5.82
CA ASP A 28 -57.29 0.04 -4.67
C ASP A 28 -58.19 -1.16 -5.07
N GLY A 29 -58.45 -2.07 -4.13
CA GLY A 29 -59.48 -3.11 -4.29
C GLY A 29 -59.71 -4.01 -3.07
N LYS A 30 -60.71 -3.62 -2.24
CA LYS A 30 -61.44 -4.41 -1.20
C LYS A 30 -62.03 -5.73 -1.79
N ALA A 31 -62.49 -6.79 -1.09
CA ALA A 31 -62.91 -7.04 0.31
C ALA A 31 -63.17 -8.56 0.54
N GLN A 32 -63.21 -8.96 1.83
CA GLN A 32 -64.01 -10.02 2.49
C GLN A 32 -63.78 -11.51 2.10
N GLY A 33 -63.83 -12.50 2.99
CA GLY A 33 -64.14 -12.62 4.42
C GLY A 33 -64.30 -14.12 4.77
N GLY A 34 -64.25 -14.50 6.06
CA GLY A 34 -64.64 -15.84 6.50
C GLY A 34 -63.87 -16.38 7.72
N ALA A 35 -64.54 -16.40 8.87
CA ALA A 35 -64.04 -16.76 10.19
C ALA A 35 -64.01 -18.27 10.48
N SER A 36 -63.22 -18.69 11.48
CA SER A 36 -63.68 -19.46 12.68
C SER A 36 -62.48 -19.97 13.50
N GLY A 37 -62.59 -19.94 14.84
CA GLY A 37 -61.85 -20.87 15.70
C GLY A 37 -61.12 -20.29 16.92
N THR A 38 -61.87 -20.03 17.98
CA THR A 38 -61.44 -19.59 19.32
C THR A 38 -60.59 -20.63 20.08
N LYS A 39 -59.57 -20.19 20.84
CA LYS A 39 -59.37 -20.62 22.24
C LYS A 39 -58.44 -19.70 23.04
N ALA A 40 -58.89 -19.41 24.27
CA ALA A 40 -58.23 -18.74 25.39
C ALA A 40 -56.86 -19.38 25.74
N GLY A 41 -55.93 -18.78 26.47
CA GLY A 41 -55.90 -17.59 27.31
C GLY A 41 -54.64 -17.74 28.20
N GLY A 42 -54.03 -16.64 28.65
CA GLY A 42 -52.85 -16.73 29.53
C GLY A 42 -52.08 -15.43 29.61
N SER A 43 -52.44 -14.61 30.60
CA SER A 43 -51.73 -13.43 31.06
C SER A 43 -50.30 -13.75 31.50
N SER A 44 -49.31 -12.93 31.12
CA SER A 44 -48.40 -12.30 32.10
C SER A 44 -47.45 -11.28 31.46
N GLN A 45 -47.57 -10.06 31.98
CA GLN A 45 -46.53 -9.11 32.38
C GLN A 45 -45.61 -8.49 31.31
N VAL A 46 -45.79 -7.17 31.21
CA VAL A 46 -44.94 -6.14 30.63
C VAL A 46 -43.84 -5.79 31.63
N ASP A 47 -42.58 -5.90 31.22
CA ASP A 47 -41.45 -5.28 31.93
C ASP A 47 -41.00 -4.01 31.19
N PRO A 48 -40.57 -2.96 31.92
CA PRO A 48 -40.30 -1.66 31.34
C PRO A 48 -38.91 -1.57 30.71
N VAL A 49 -38.84 -0.76 29.67
CA VAL A 49 -37.60 -0.16 29.15
C VAL A 49 -36.94 0.67 30.25
N THR A 50 -35.69 0.37 30.56
CA THR A 50 -34.76 1.36 31.13
C THR A 50 -33.46 1.34 30.35
N SER A 51 -33.22 2.46 29.69
CA SER A 51 -31.93 2.95 29.25
C SER A 51 -30.96 3.06 30.43
N ASP A 52 -29.74 2.57 30.26
CA ASP A 52 -28.55 3.30 30.70
C ASP A 52 -27.30 2.74 30.00
N SER A 53 -26.73 3.58 29.13
CA SER A 53 -25.28 3.61 28.88
C SER A 53 -24.63 4.33 30.07
N PRO A 54 -23.39 3.98 30.45
CA PRO A 54 -22.33 4.83 29.94
C PRO A 54 -21.03 4.10 29.58
N SER A 55 -20.41 4.64 28.52
CA SER A 55 -19.01 5.04 28.44
C SER A 55 -17.94 4.04 28.89
N GLY A 56 -17.24 3.52 27.88
CA GLY A 56 -15.92 2.94 28.00
C GLY A 56 -15.25 2.98 26.63
N SER A 57 -15.07 4.18 26.08
CA SER A 57 -14.10 4.42 25.01
C SER A 57 -12.74 4.14 25.62
N GLN A 58 -12.23 2.93 25.40
CA GLN A 58 -10.80 2.72 25.50
C GLN A 58 -10.21 3.44 24.31
N ASP A 59 -9.58 4.56 24.59
CA ASP A 59 -8.56 5.12 23.74
C ASP A 59 -7.57 3.97 23.50
N GLU A 60 -7.63 3.38 22.29
CA GLU A 60 -6.55 2.53 21.80
C GLU A 60 -5.33 3.44 21.76
N GLU A 61 -4.47 3.36 22.78
CA GLU A 61 -3.15 3.96 22.75
C GLU A 61 -2.45 3.36 21.52
N GLU A 62 -2.38 4.15 20.45
CA GLU A 62 -1.59 3.82 19.26
C GLU A 62 -0.16 3.51 19.74
N GLU A 63 0.23 2.24 19.66
CA GLU A 63 1.61 1.81 19.83
C GLU A 63 2.48 2.74 18.99
N PRO A 64 3.49 3.41 19.59
CA PRO A 64 4.29 4.39 18.87
C PRO A 64 4.94 3.70 17.68
N ALA A 65 4.71 4.23 16.48
CA ALA A 65 5.31 3.71 15.25
C ALA A 65 6.82 3.48 15.46
N ASP A 66 7.29 2.25 15.24
CA ASP A 66 8.70 1.90 15.36
C ASP A 66 9.53 2.88 14.50
N PRO A 67 10.43 3.70 15.10
CA PRO A 67 11.21 4.68 14.37
C PRO A 67 12.02 4.09 13.20
N ALA A 68 12.34 2.79 13.26
CA ALA A 68 13.01 2.08 12.18
C ALA A 68 12.11 1.92 10.93
N LEU A 69 10.79 1.92 11.06
CA LEU A 69 9.85 1.88 9.93
C LEU A 69 9.92 3.16 9.10
N ALA A 70 10.11 4.31 9.76
CA ALA A 70 10.23 5.63 9.16
C ALA A 70 11.68 6.02 8.79
N ALA A 71 12.63 5.08 8.79
CA ALA A 71 14.00 5.37 8.42
C ALA A 71 14.11 5.68 6.91
N LEU A 72 14.65 6.85 6.58
CA LEU A 72 15.01 7.19 5.21
C LEU A 72 16.32 6.49 4.86
N VAL A 73 16.28 5.53 3.93
CA VAL A 73 17.47 4.82 3.42
C VAL A 73 17.65 5.16 1.95
N ASN A 74 18.76 5.78 1.61
CA ASN A 74 19.08 6.18 0.25
C ASN A 74 20.58 6.45 0.08
N LYS A 75 20.97 7.10 -1.02
CA LYS A 75 22.37 7.40 -1.36
C LYS A 75 23.09 8.27 -0.33
N THR A 76 22.37 9.07 0.46
CA THR A 76 22.94 9.95 1.48
C THR A 76 22.71 9.46 2.91
N HIS A 77 21.86 8.45 3.10
CA HIS A 77 21.54 7.84 4.39
C HIS A 77 21.70 6.31 4.31
N PRO A 78 22.95 5.80 4.24
CA PRO A 78 23.18 4.36 4.17
C PRO A 78 22.99 3.69 5.54
N LEU A 79 22.52 2.44 5.50
CA LEU A 79 22.56 1.51 6.62
C LEU A 79 24.00 1.04 6.87
N GLN A 80 24.24 0.58 8.10
CA GLN A 80 25.45 -0.15 8.44
C GLN A 80 25.49 -1.49 7.71
N ASP A 81 26.69 -1.97 7.42
CA ASP A 81 26.91 -3.28 6.78
C ASP A 81 26.32 -4.43 7.60
N SER A 82 26.45 -4.37 8.92
CA SER A 82 25.95 -5.35 9.87
C SER A 82 24.46 -5.27 10.16
N TYR A 83 23.74 -4.27 9.61
CA TYR A 83 22.30 -4.14 9.86
C TYR A 83 21.53 -5.28 9.17
N ALA A 84 20.80 -6.05 9.99
CA ALA A 84 19.81 -7.02 9.56
C ALA A 84 18.62 -6.98 10.55
N PRO A 85 17.36 -6.92 10.08
CA PRO A 85 16.21 -6.98 10.97
C PRO A 85 16.13 -8.35 11.66
N ASP A 86 15.73 -8.37 12.93
CA ASP A 86 15.59 -9.58 13.75
C ASP A 86 14.18 -10.21 13.67
N ASP A 87 13.26 -9.54 12.98
CA ASP A 87 11.84 -9.89 12.85
C ASP A 87 11.43 -10.25 11.40
N LEU A 88 12.38 -10.68 10.57
CA LEU A 88 12.11 -11.15 9.21
C LEU A 88 11.25 -12.43 9.22
N VAL A 89 10.18 -12.43 8.42
CA VAL A 89 9.30 -13.58 8.21
C VAL A 89 9.08 -13.83 6.72
N MET A 90 8.77 -15.07 6.35
CA MET A 90 8.37 -15.40 4.99
C MET A 90 7.05 -14.73 4.64
N VAL A 91 6.95 -14.15 3.44
CA VAL A 91 5.70 -13.57 2.95
C VAL A 91 4.72 -14.67 2.56
N GLU A 92 3.45 -14.50 2.91
CA GLU A 92 2.36 -15.43 2.59
C GLU A 92 1.54 -14.96 1.39
N VAL A 93 2.23 -14.63 0.29
CA VAL A 93 1.63 -14.18 -0.98
C VAL A 93 2.25 -14.94 -2.15
N PRO A 94 1.66 -14.93 -3.36
CA PRO A 94 2.29 -15.56 -4.53
C PRO A 94 3.67 -14.98 -4.83
N THR A 95 4.71 -15.83 -4.84
CA THR A 95 6.10 -15.42 -5.13
C THR A 95 6.57 -15.90 -6.49
N ILE A 96 7.52 -15.18 -7.10
CA ILE A 96 8.12 -15.56 -8.39
C ILE A 96 9.29 -16.52 -8.24
N PHE A 97 10.10 -16.34 -7.21
CA PHE A 97 11.32 -17.13 -6.99
C PHE A 97 11.18 -18.00 -5.75
N GLN A 98 11.92 -19.12 -5.72
CA GLN A 98 12.00 -20.00 -4.56
C GLN A 98 13.08 -19.57 -3.55
N ASN A 99 13.84 -18.51 -3.84
CA ASN A 99 14.85 -17.98 -2.93
C ASN A 99 14.18 -17.43 -1.67
N ALA A 100 14.53 -17.97 -0.51
CA ALA A 100 13.96 -17.58 0.77
C ALA A 100 14.29 -16.13 1.16
N GLU A 101 15.52 -15.65 0.90
CA GLU A 101 15.97 -14.31 1.28
C GLU A 101 15.03 -13.24 0.70
N VAL A 102 14.79 -13.31 -0.61
CA VAL A 102 13.94 -12.35 -1.32
C VAL A 102 12.44 -12.57 -1.09
N ASN A 103 12.06 -13.61 -0.36
CA ASN A 103 10.67 -13.88 0.02
C ASN A 103 10.42 -13.51 1.49
N GLN A 104 11.25 -12.65 2.07
CA GLN A 104 11.09 -12.17 3.44
C GLN A 104 10.80 -10.67 3.49
N LEU A 105 10.07 -10.26 4.51
CA LEU A 105 9.90 -8.87 4.97
C LEU A 105 9.94 -8.86 6.50
N ARG A 106 10.12 -7.68 7.11
CA ARG A 106 9.79 -7.50 8.53
C ARG A 106 8.34 -7.89 8.76
N LYS A 107 8.05 -8.50 9.91
CA LYS A 107 6.75 -9.10 10.23
C LYS A 107 5.56 -8.19 9.93
N GLU A 108 5.63 -6.93 10.34
CA GLU A 108 4.53 -5.97 10.12
C GLU A 108 4.29 -5.69 8.63
N ALA A 109 5.36 -5.46 7.86
CA ALA A 109 5.27 -5.27 6.42
C ALA A 109 4.78 -6.53 5.69
N ALA A 110 5.12 -7.73 6.18
CA ALA A 110 4.62 -8.99 5.61
C ALA A 110 3.10 -9.15 5.76
N GLU A 111 2.55 -8.82 6.94
CA GLU A 111 1.10 -8.84 7.18
C GLU A 111 0.37 -7.78 6.33
N ALA A 112 0.96 -6.58 6.25
CA ALA A 112 0.44 -5.51 5.40
C ALA A 112 0.44 -5.92 3.91
N LEU A 113 1.51 -6.57 3.44
CA LEU A 113 1.61 -7.06 2.06
C LEU A 113 0.53 -8.09 1.75
N LYS A 114 0.25 -9.00 2.68
CA LYS A 114 -0.84 -9.97 2.56
C LYS A 114 -2.20 -9.28 2.42
N GLY A 115 -2.44 -8.24 3.20
CA GLY A 115 -3.62 -7.37 3.09
C GLY A 115 -3.73 -6.71 1.72
N LEU A 116 -2.64 -6.11 1.24
CA LEU A 116 -2.57 -5.45 -0.07
C LEU A 116 -2.88 -6.41 -1.21
N PHE A 117 -2.30 -7.62 -1.20
CA PHE A 117 -2.55 -8.63 -2.22
C PHE A 117 -3.99 -9.15 -2.19
N ALA A 118 -4.56 -9.36 -1.00
CA ALA A 118 -5.96 -9.73 -0.86
C ALA A 118 -6.91 -8.60 -1.32
N GLY A 119 -6.54 -7.34 -1.12
CA GLY A 119 -7.24 -6.17 -1.67
C GLY A 119 -7.27 -6.20 -3.20
N ALA A 120 -6.10 -6.36 -3.81
CA ALA A 120 -5.97 -6.46 -5.27
C ALA A 120 -6.83 -7.59 -5.84
N GLU A 121 -6.76 -8.78 -5.22
CA GLU A 121 -7.48 -9.97 -5.67
C GLU A 121 -9.00 -9.79 -5.62
N LYS A 122 -9.53 -9.09 -4.61
CA LYS A 122 -10.98 -8.78 -4.50
C LYS A 122 -11.48 -7.92 -5.66
N GLU A 123 -10.61 -7.08 -6.23
CA GLU A 123 -10.90 -6.24 -7.39
C GLU A 123 -10.53 -6.91 -8.72
N GLY A 124 -10.08 -8.17 -8.68
CA GLY A 124 -9.74 -8.95 -9.87
C GLY A 124 -8.30 -8.75 -10.37
N TYR A 125 -7.45 -8.09 -9.59
CA TYR A 125 -6.04 -7.88 -9.91
C TYR A 125 -5.15 -8.93 -9.27
N LYS A 126 -4.23 -9.51 -10.06
CA LYS A 126 -3.31 -10.54 -9.58
C LYS A 126 -1.89 -10.03 -9.53
N LEU A 127 -1.37 -9.90 -8.30
CA LEU A 127 -0.01 -9.48 -8.02
C LEU A 127 0.88 -10.68 -7.64
N TYR A 128 2.18 -10.52 -7.82
CA TYR A 128 3.22 -11.44 -7.36
C TYR A 128 4.34 -10.67 -6.67
N ALA A 129 4.81 -11.19 -5.52
CA ALA A 129 6.03 -10.73 -4.87
C ALA A 129 7.25 -11.27 -5.62
N ARG A 130 8.20 -10.39 -5.93
CA ARG A 130 9.40 -10.75 -6.69
C ARG A 130 10.68 -10.59 -5.87
N SER A 131 10.81 -9.52 -5.10
CA SER A 131 11.99 -9.33 -4.25
C SER A 131 11.73 -8.46 -3.03
N GLY A 132 11.75 -9.07 -1.85
CA GLY A 132 11.68 -8.44 -0.54
C GLY A 132 13.07 -8.17 0.04
N TYR A 133 13.36 -8.68 1.23
CA TYR A 133 14.63 -8.49 1.92
C TYR A 133 15.84 -8.91 1.06
N ARG A 134 16.91 -8.11 1.14
CA ARG A 134 18.23 -8.43 0.59
C ARG A 134 19.30 -7.96 1.55
N SER A 135 20.19 -8.87 1.95
CA SER A 135 21.34 -8.57 2.79
C SER A 135 22.30 -7.57 2.15
N TYR A 136 23.16 -6.97 2.97
CA TYR A 136 24.22 -6.09 2.50
C TYR A 136 25.12 -6.79 1.48
N GLU A 137 25.51 -8.03 1.75
CA GLU A 137 26.37 -8.86 0.90
C GLU A 137 25.69 -9.19 -0.43
N THR A 138 24.42 -9.58 -0.41
CA THR A 138 23.64 -9.81 -1.62
C THR A 138 23.54 -8.54 -2.47
N GLN A 139 23.29 -7.38 -1.85
CA GLN A 139 23.27 -6.10 -2.57
C GLN A 139 24.64 -5.75 -3.16
N GLN A 140 25.73 -6.02 -2.42
CA GLN A 140 27.10 -5.78 -2.90
C GLN A 140 27.41 -6.63 -4.15
N ALA A 141 27.11 -7.93 -4.10
CA ALA A 141 27.31 -8.83 -5.23
C ALA A 141 26.47 -8.43 -6.45
N LEU A 142 25.19 -8.06 -6.22
CA LEU A 142 24.30 -7.62 -7.29
C LEU A 142 24.80 -6.32 -7.95
N PHE A 143 25.19 -5.33 -7.16
CA PHE A 143 25.71 -4.08 -7.70
C PHE A 143 26.98 -4.30 -8.51
N ALA A 144 27.89 -5.16 -8.04
CA ALA A 144 29.10 -5.52 -8.77
C ALA A 144 28.80 -6.18 -10.12
N ASP A 145 27.80 -7.08 -10.20
CA ASP A 145 27.37 -7.69 -11.47
C ASP A 145 26.87 -6.63 -12.47
N TYR A 146 26.03 -5.69 -12.02
CA TYR A 146 25.55 -4.60 -12.89
C TYR A 146 26.68 -3.69 -13.36
N VAL A 147 27.61 -3.33 -12.48
CA VAL A 147 28.81 -2.54 -12.84
C VAL A 147 29.62 -3.26 -13.91
N ASN A 148 29.81 -4.58 -13.78
CA ASN A 148 30.55 -5.37 -14.75
C ASN A 148 29.86 -5.43 -16.13
N ARG A 149 28.52 -5.47 -16.16
CA ARG A 149 27.75 -5.59 -17.40
C ARG A 149 27.55 -4.25 -18.11
N GLU A 150 27.35 -3.17 -17.36
CA GLU A 150 26.78 -1.92 -17.88
C GLU A 150 27.59 -0.67 -17.49
N GLY A 151 28.57 -0.81 -16.60
CA GLY A 151 29.36 0.29 -16.05
C GLY A 151 28.71 0.96 -14.85
N GLU A 152 29.54 1.54 -13.98
CA GLU A 152 29.08 2.07 -12.68
C GLU A 152 28.05 3.21 -12.82
N ALA A 153 28.25 4.12 -13.78
CA ALA A 153 27.34 5.24 -13.97
C ALA A 153 25.92 4.78 -14.35
N ALA A 154 25.78 3.74 -15.16
CA ALA A 154 24.48 3.19 -15.54
C ALA A 154 23.87 2.38 -14.38
N ALA A 155 24.65 1.49 -13.77
CA ALA A 155 24.21 0.66 -12.64
C ALA A 155 23.66 1.51 -11.48
N ASN A 156 24.33 2.62 -11.17
CA ASN A 156 23.97 3.49 -10.05
C ASN A 156 22.65 4.27 -10.26
N ARG A 157 22.00 4.19 -11.43
CA ARG A 157 20.69 4.83 -11.68
C ARG A 157 19.50 3.96 -11.25
N TYR A 158 19.67 2.63 -11.25
CA TYR A 158 18.60 1.67 -10.95
C TYR A 158 18.98 0.64 -9.90
N SER A 159 20.25 0.57 -9.49
CA SER A 159 20.71 -0.32 -8.44
C SER A 159 21.45 0.45 -7.37
N ALA A 160 21.04 0.23 -6.13
CA ALA A 160 21.67 0.82 -4.96
C ALA A 160 23.05 0.20 -4.71
N LYS A 161 23.98 0.98 -4.15
CA LYS A 161 25.16 0.40 -3.49
C LYS A 161 24.72 -0.32 -2.21
N ALA A 162 25.53 -1.27 -1.75
CA ALA A 162 25.29 -1.93 -0.47
C ALA A 162 25.17 -0.88 0.66
N GLY A 163 24.22 -1.08 1.58
CA GLY A 163 23.83 -0.09 2.59
C GLY A 163 22.86 0.98 2.11
N GLN A 164 22.76 1.25 0.80
CA GLN A 164 21.86 2.29 0.25
C GLN A 164 20.53 1.72 -0.29
N SER A 165 20.34 0.39 -0.19
CA SER A 165 19.15 -0.30 -0.69
C SER A 165 18.11 -0.41 0.42
N GLU A 166 16.90 0.04 0.15
CA GLU A 166 15.79 -0.14 1.09
C GLU A 166 15.43 -1.62 1.29
N HIS A 167 15.81 -2.53 0.38
CA HIS A 167 15.60 -3.96 0.60
C HIS A 167 16.33 -4.50 1.83
N GLN A 168 17.44 -3.89 2.25
CA GLN A 168 18.14 -4.29 3.47
C GLN A 168 17.33 -3.97 4.74
N THR A 169 16.36 -3.05 4.66
CA THR A 169 15.44 -2.76 5.78
C THR A 169 14.44 -3.89 6.04
N GLY A 170 14.19 -4.75 5.05
CA GLY A 170 13.06 -5.68 5.07
C GLY A 170 11.69 -4.99 4.96
N LEU A 171 11.64 -3.72 4.55
CA LEU A 171 10.40 -2.94 4.39
C LEU A 171 10.08 -2.60 2.93
N ALA A 172 10.93 -3.02 1.99
CA ALA A 172 10.72 -2.83 0.56
C ALA A 172 10.37 -4.16 -0.11
N MET A 173 9.42 -4.13 -1.03
CA MET A 173 9.05 -5.26 -1.87
C MET A 173 8.92 -4.82 -3.33
N ASP A 174 9.56 -5.56 -4.23
CA ASP A 174 9.29 -5.47 -5.66
C ASP A 174 8.08 -6.34 -6.01
N VAL A 175 7.04 -5.73 -6.57
CA VAL A 175 5.79 -6.38 -6.98
C VAL A 175 5.66 -6.41 -8.50
N THR A 176 5.03 -7.46 -9.04
CA THR A 176 4.82 -7.62 -10.48
C THR A 176 3.47 -8.28 -10.79
N SER A 177 3.12 -8.39 -12.06
CA SER A 177 1.90 -9.06 -12.53
C SER A 177 2.15 -9.89 -13.79
N ASP A 178 1.15 -10.69 -14.18
CA ASP A 178 1.17 -11.44 -15.44
C ASP A 178 1.22 -10.48 -16.66
N SER A 179 0.63 -9.29 -16.55
CA SER A 179 0.57 -8.25 -17.59
C SER A 179 1.95 -7.74 -18.05
N VAL A 180 2.97 -7.83 -17.19
CA VAL A 180 4.37 -7.50 -17.54
C VAL A 180 5.29 -8.73 -17.64
N SER A 181 4.68 -9.91 -17.78
CA SER A 181 5.38 -11.21 -17.80
C SER A 181 6.23 -11.42 -16.55
N LYS A 182 5.72 -10.98 -15.38
CA LYS A 182 6.38 -11.11 -14.07
C LYS A 182 7.76 -10.40 -13.99
N GLY A 183 7.97 -9.41 -14.86
CA GLY A 183 9.17 -8.58 -14.89
C GLY A 183 9.03 -7.31 -14.05
N LEU A 184 10.16 -6.71 -13.70
CA LEU A 184 10.23 -5.34 -13.16
C LEU A 184 10.50 -4.40 -14.33
N LYS A 185 9.48 -3.68 -14.75
CA LYS A 185 9.49 -2.83 -15.95
C LYS A 185 8.65 -1.59 -15.67
N GLU A 186 9.05 -0.45 -16.24
CA GLU A 186 8.27 0.80 -16.13
C GLU A 186 6.85 0.62 -16.67
N ALA A 187 6.69 -0.20 -17.72
CA ALA A 187 5.38 -0.57 -18.28
C ALA A 187 4.40 -1.19 -17.25
N PHE A 188 4.88 -1.66 -16.09
CA PHE A 188 3.98 -2.12 -15.02
C PHE A 188 3.06 -0.99 -14.55
N GLY A 189 3.54 0.24 -14.44
CA GLY A 189 2.72 1.40 -14.06
C GLY A 189 1.61 1.74 -15.07
N GLU A 190 1.68 1.20 -16.29
CA GLU A 190 0.66 1.37 -17.33
C GLU A 190 -0.35 0.22 -17.38
N THR A 191 -0.17 -0.82 -16.56
CA THR A 191 -1.13 -1.92 -16.42
C THR A 191 -2.26 -1.56 -15.46
N ASP A 192 -3.38 -2.28 -15.51
CA ASP A 192 -4.46 -2.09 -14.54
C ASP A 192 -3.97 -2.42 -13.12
N GLU A 193 -3.16 -3.47 -12.96
CA GLU A 193 -2.61 -3.86 -11.65
C GLU A 193 -1.65 -2.82 -11.08
N GLY A 194 -0.77 -2.24 -11.92
CA GLY A 194 0.16 -1.20 -11.48
C GLY A 194 -0.53 0.13 -11.15
N ARG A 195 -1.57 0.51 -11.91
CA ARG A 195 -2.40 1.67 -11.57
C ARG A 195 -3.15 1.47 -10.26
N TRP A 196 -3.77 0.30 -10.10
CA TRP A 196 -4.45 -0.05 -8.85
C TRP A 196 -3.48 0.01 -7.67
N LEU A 197 -2.28 -0.55 -7.83
CA LEU A 197 -1.24 -0.52 -6.81
C LEU A 197 -0.85 0.92 -6.45
N ALA A 198 -0.61 1.77 -7.44
CA ALA A 198 -0.24 3.16 -7.21
C ALA A 198 -1.32 3.95 -6.46
N GLU A 199 -2.60 3.65 -6.69
CA GLU A 199 -3.74 4.31 -6.05
C GLU A 199 -4.06 3.76 -4.65
N HIS A 200 -3.82 2.47 -4.39
CA HIS A 200 -4.30 1.79 -3.18
C HIS A 200 -3.21 1.38 -2.20
N ALA A 201 -1.94 1.33 -2.60
CA ALA A 201 -0.85 0.84 -1.75
C ALA A 201 -0.79 1.55 -0.37
N HIS A 202 -1.06 2.86 -0.35
CA HIS A 202 -0.98 3.67 0.88
C HIS A 202 -1.99 3.24 1.94
N GLN A 203 -3.14 2.71 1.52
CA GLN A 203 -4.19 2.21 2.41
C GLN A 203 -3.74 0.98 3.20
N TYR A 204 -2.70 0.30 2.70
CA TYR A 204 -2.04 -0.84 3.34
C TYR A 204 -0.67 -0.47 3.91
N GLY A 205 -0.32 0.82 3.99
CA GLY A 205 0.95 1.29 4.56
C GLY A 205 2.13 1.28 3.60
N PHE A 206 1.91 1.12 2.29
CA PHE A 206 2.95 1.16 1.28
C PHE A 206 2.89 2.40 0.39
N ILE A 207 4.04 2.90 -0.05
CA ILE A 207 4.11 3.94 -1.09
C ILE A 207 4.80 3.40 -2.34
N ILE A 208 4.51 3.99 -3.51
CA ILE A 208 5.39 3.88 -4.68
C ILE A 208 6.64 4.71 -4.39
N ARG A 209 7.77 4.05 -4.15
CA ARG A 209 8.95 4.69 -3.57
C ARG A 209 9.68 5.63 -4.53
N TYR A 210 9.69 5.26 -5.82
CA TYR A 210 10.41 5.98 -6.87
C TYR A 210 9.43 6.39 -7.99
N PRO A 211 8.70 7.50 -7.81
CA PRO A 211 7.73 7.99 -8.79
C PRO A 211 8.36 8.59 -10.05
N GLU A 212 7.57 8.67 -11.12
CA GLU A 212 8.01 9.19 -12.42
C GLU A 212 8.47 10.65 -12.33
N GLY A 213 9.57 10.97 -13.01
CA GLY A 213 10.12 12.34 -13.07
C GLY A 213 10.90 12.78 -11.82
N GLN A 214 10.99 11.95 -10.77
CA GLN A 214 11.58 12.33 -9.49
C GLN A 214 13.02 11.79 -9.26
N GLU A 215 13.68 11.28 -10.32
CA GLU A 215 15.08 10.77 -10.25
C GLU A 215 16.07 11.81 -9.68
N GLY A 216 15.85 13.10 -9.94
CA GLY A 216 16.69 14.18 -9.41
C GLY A 216 16.62 14.34 -7.88
N ILE A 217 15.58 13.79 -7.25
CA ILE A 217 15.35 13.85 -5.80
C ILE A 217 15.68 12.51 -5.15
N THR A 218 15.11 11.42 -5.65
CA THR A 218 15.28 10.07 -5.06
C THR A 218 16.63 9.47 -5.41
N GLY A 219 17.22 9.88 -6.54
CA GLY A 219 18.42 9.29 -7.11
C GLY A 219 18.17 8.01 -7.90
N TYR A 220 16.93 7.58 -8.07
CA TYR A 220 16.56 6.37 -8.82
C TYR A 220 15.56 6.69 -9.93
N ILE A 221 15.62 5.93 -11.01
CA ILE A 221 14.64 5.99 -12.10
C ILE A 221 13.23 5.68 -11.61
N TYR A 222 12.23 5.84 -12.48
CA TYR A 222 10.87 5.44 -12.18
C TYR A 222 10.78 3.92 -11.95
N GLU A 223 10.27 3.50 -10.80
CA GLU A 223 10.10 2.09 -10.45
C GLU A 223 8.68 1.84 -9.92
N PRO A 224 7.66 1.69 -10.79
CA PRO A 224 6.27 1.45 -10.36
C PRO A 224 6.06 0.14 -9.60
N TRP A 225 7.04 -0.75 -9.63
CA TRP A 225 7.02 -2.03 -8.94
C TRP A 225 7.52 -1.95 -7.50
N HIS A 226 8.32 -0.93 -7.16
CA HIS A 226 9.03 -0.86 -5.89
C HIS A 226 8.18 -0.16 -4.83
N ILE A 227 7.63 -0.96 -3.92
CA ILE A 227 6.82 -0.46 -2.81
C ILE A 227 7.61 -0.44 -1.51
N ARG A 228 7.47 0.64 -0.73
CA ARG A 228 8.09 0.82 0.58
C ARG A 228 7.04 0.92 1.68
N TYR A 229 7.13 0.07 2.68
CA TYR A 229 6.29 0.11 3.87
C TYR A 229 6.72 1.22 4.83
N LEU A 230 5.76 2.00 5.29
CA LEU A 230 5.91 3.11 6.25
C LEU A 230 4.87 3.04 7.39
N GLY A 231 3.97 2.06 7.36
CA GLY A 231 2.74 2.09 8.15
C GLY A 231 1.64 2.91 7.49
N VAL A 232 0.37 2.58 7.77
CA VAL A 232 -0.81 3.15 7.09
C VAL A 232 -0.87 4.68 7.21
N GLU A 233 -0.65 5.21 8.41
CA GLU A 233 -0.76 6.64 8.67
C GLU A 233 0.28 7.45 7.87
N LEU A 234 1.55 7.08 7.97
CA LEU A 234 2.64 7.79 7.29
C LEU A 234 2.58 7.60 5.77
N ALA A 235 2.30 6.38 5.29
CA ALA A 235 2.16 6.13 3.85
C ALA A 235 1.03 6.97 3.25
N THR A 236 -0.11 7.09 3.94
CA THR A 236 -1.24 7.91 3.51
C THR A 236 -0.88 9.39 3.48
N LYS A 237 -0.20 9.91 4.51
CA LYS A 237 0.27 11.30 4.51
C LYS A 237 1.26 11.60 3.37
N VAL A 238 2.17 10.67 3.07
CA VAL A 238 3.10 10.80 1.94
C VAL A 238 2.34 10.80 0.63
N PHE A 239 1.42 9.83 0.44
CA PHE A 239 0.58 9.73 -0.76
C PHE A 239 -0.25 11.00 -1.00
N ASP A 240 -1.00 11.46 0.00
CA ASP A 240 -1.86 12.65 -0.10
C ASP A 240 -1.07 13.94 -0.38
N SER A 241 0.19 14.00 0.06
CA SER A 241 1.06 15.15 -0.19
C SER A 241 1.52 15.27 -1.65
N GLY A 242 1.52 14.16 -2.41
CA GLY A 242 2.11 14.08 -3.74
C GLY A 242 3.64 14.24 -3.77
N LEU A 243 4.31 14.19 -2.61
CA LEU A 243 5.75 14.33 -2.47
C LEU A 243 6.46 12.97 -2.56
N THR A 244 7.75 13.00 -2.89
CA THR A 244 8.63 11.87 -2.58
C THR A 244 8.79 11.68 -1.08
N TYR A 245 9.25 10.50 -0.66
CA TYR A 245 9.53 10.28 0.75
C TYR A 245 10.65 11.17 1.28
N GLU A 246 11.67 11.46 0.46
CA GLU A 246 12.72 12.43 0.78
C GLU A 246 12.16 13.83 1.09
N GLU A 247 11.30 14.35 0.21
CA GLU A 247 10.69 15.67 0.38
C GLU A 247 9.80 15.72 1.62
N TYR A 248 9.01 14.66 1.85
CA TYR A 248 8.15 14.56 3.02
C TYR A 248 8.95 14.48 4.33
N ALA A 249 9.94 13.59 4.39
CA ALA A 249 10.77 13.37 5.58
C ALA A 249 11.59 14.61 5.94
N ASN A 250 12.16 15.31 4.95
CA ASN A 250 12.95 16.53 5.19
C ASN A 250 12.07 17.75 5.52
N GLY A 251 10.85 17.82 4.98
CA GLY A 251 9.91 18.92 5.27
C GLY A 251 9.34 18.88 6.69
N ASN A 252 9.32 17.71 7.33
CA ASN A 252 8.87 17.51 8.70
C ASN A 252 10.00 17.56 9.75
N GLN A 253 11.26 17.72 9.34
CA GLN A 253 12.32 18.07 10.27
C GLN A 253 12.22 19.57 10.57
N ALA A 254 11.66 19.92 11.74
CA ALA A 254 11.77 21.28 12.27
C ALA A 254 13.26 21.66 12.36
N PRO A 255 13.62 22.93 12.02
CA PRO A 255 15.01 23.39 12.09
C PRO A 255 15.62 23.33 13.49
#